data_AF-A0AAW9KI38-F1
#
_entry.id   AF-A0AAW9KI38-F1
#
_cell.length_a   1.000
_cell.length_b   1.000
_cell.length_c   1.000
_cell.angle_alpha   90.00
_cell.angle_beta   90.00
_cell.angle_gamma   90.00
#
_symmetry.space_group_name_H-M   'P 1'
#
loop_
_entity.id
_entity.type
_entity.pdbx_description
1 polymer ?
#
loop_
_entity_poly.entity_id
_entity_poly.type
_entity_poly.pdbx_seq_one_letter_code
_entity_poly.pdbx_strand_id
1 'polypeptide(L)'
;MSNTIDFINKEKDSIGKVYTDITYAISEVSPFLDESILRKRKYYSKLPILKEYMEMLNYGEYSARNKKFSFFKKDDTILNLTDYKQNNLEAFNQFSNCSKCSCLNCIKECKFKSCSGCRFN
;
A
#
# COMPACT_ATOMS: atom_id res chain seq x y z
N MET A 1 -16.63 -17.61 -3.92
CA MET A 1 -15.77 -17.36 -5.10
C MET A 1 -15.99 -15.97 -5.66
N SER A 2 -17.23 -15.57 -6.04
CA SER A 2 -17.48 -14.17 -6.43
C SER A 2 -17.11 -13.21 -5.29
N ASN A 3 -17.60 -13.45 -4.07
CA ASN A 3 -17.32 -12.57 -2.92
C ASN A 3 -15.83 -12.31 -2.64
N THR A 4 -14.94 -13.30 -2.82
CA THR A 4 -13.49 -13.12 -2.60
C THR A 4 -12.86 -12.27 -3.71
N ILE A 5 -13.21 -12.54 -4.97
CA ILE A 5 -12.70 -11.77 -6.11
C ILE A 5 -13.25 -10.35 -6.05
N ASP A 6 -14.53 -10.18 -5.74
CA ASP A 6 -15.19 -8.88 -5.60
C ASP A 6 -14.56 -8.06 -4.46
N PHE A 7 -14.24 -8.70 -3.33
CA PHE A 7 -13.50 -8.07 -2.23
C PHE A 7 -12.11 -7.61 -2.68
N ILE A 8 -11.34 -8.50 -3.33
CA ILE A 8 -9.98 -8.19 -3.78
C ILE A 8 -9.98 -7.06 -4.82
N ASN A 9 -10.93 -7.07 -5.75
CA ASN A 9 -11.07 -6.01 -6.75
C ASN A 9 -11.34 -4.65 -6.08
N LYS A 10 -12.28 -4.59 -5.14
CA LYS A 10 -12.55 -3.36 -4.37
C LYS A 10 -11.32 -2.86 -3.61
N GLU A 11 -10.58 -3.78 -2.98
CA GLU A 11 -9.35 -3.43 -2.29
C GLU A 11 -8.32 -2.86 -3.26
N LYS A 12 -8.08 -3.53 -4.40
CA LYS A 12 -7.17 -3.07 -5.46
C LYS A 12 -7.57 -1.73 -6.05
N ASP A 13 -8.86 -1.45 -6.25
CA ASP A 13 -9.34 -0.16 -6.73
C ASP A 13 -8.99 0.96 -5.75
N SER A 14 -9.10 0.70 -4.43
CA SER A 14 -8.76 1.70 -3.41
C SER A 14 -7.25 1.87 -3.22
N ILE A 15 -6.53 0.77 -3.00
CA ILE A 15 -5.13 0.81 -2.57
C ILE A 15 -4.17 0.82 -3.75
N GLY A 16 -4.58 0.31 -4.91
CA GLY A 16 -3.75 0.27 -6.12
C GLY A 16 -3.38 1.66 -6.62
N LYS A 17 -4.32 2.62 -6.52
CA LYS A 17 -4.02 4.03 -6.81
C LYS A 17 -2.95 4.57 -5.85
N VAL A 18 -3.15 4.39 -4.55
CA VAL A 18 -2.19 4.83 -3.51
C VAL A 18 -0.81 4.19 -3.72
N TYR A 19 -0.76 2.91 -4.04
CA TYR A 19 0.48 2.19 -4.34
C TYR A 19 1.20 2.76 -5.56
N THR A 20 0.46 3.07 -6.62
CA THR A 20 0.99 3.69 -7.84
C THR A 20 1.56 5.07 -7.54
N ASP A 21 0.77 5.93 -6.88
CA ASP A 21 1.17 7.30 -6.54
C ASP A 21 2.46 7.31 -5.70
N ILE A 22 2.55 6.44 -4.68
CA ILE A 22 3.73 6.34 -3.81
C ILE A 22 4.94 5.79 -4.57
N THR A 23 4.76 4.74 -5.36
CA THR A 23 5.88 4.12 -6.10
C THR A 23 6.45 5.09 -7.12
N TYR A 24 5.58 5.81 -7.81
CA TYR A 24 5.96 6.86 -8.75
C TYR A 24 6.74 7.97 -8.04
N ALA A 25 6.21 8.48 -6.93
CA ALA A 25 6.89 9.48 -6.11
C ALA A 25 8.30 9.06 -5.69
N ILE A 26 8.45 7.81 -5.23
CA ILE A 26 9.76 7.25 -4.84
C ILE A 26 10.69 7.21 -6.05
N SER A 27 10.20 6.78 -7.22
CA SER A 27 11.01 6.72 -8.44
C SER A 27 11.48 8.10 -8.91
N GLU A 28 10.66 9.15 -8.71
CA GLU A 28 11.03 10.51 -9.07
C GLU A 28 12.04 11.14 -8.11
N VAL A 29 11.93 10.87 -6.81
CA VAL A 29 12.77 11.57 -5.81
C VAL A 29 14.02 10.80 -5.40
N SER A 30 14.01 9.46 -5.49
CA SER A 30 15.12 8.62 -5.04
C SER A 30 16.45 8.84 -5.78
N PRO A 31 16.50 9.18 -7.09
CA PRO A 31 17.77 9.48 -7.75
C PRO A 31 18.47 10.74 -7.23
N PHE A 32 17.74 11.61 -6.53
CA PHE A 32 18.21 12.93 -6.12
C PHE A 32 18.39 13.08 -4.61
N LEU A 33 18.05 12.05 -3.83
CA LEU A 33 18.04 12.10 -2.37
C LEU A 33 18.79 10.92 -1.79
N ASP A 34 19.61 11.21 -0.79
CA ASP A 34 20.26 10.17 0.00
C ASP A 34 19.24 9.28 0.70
N GLU A 35 19.59 8.01 0.86
CA GLU A 35 18.73 7.03 1.51
C GLU A 35 18.38 7.43 2.95
N SER A 36 19.29 8.12 3.65
CA SER A 36 19.05 8.66 4.99
C SER A 36 17.92 9.70 5.03
N ILE A 37 17.74 10.48 3.95
CA ILE A 37 16.67 11.46 3.79
C ILE A 37 15.37 10.74 3.37
N LEU A 38 15.46 9.80 2.44
CA LEU A 38 14.31 8.99 2.00
C LEU A 38 13.68 8.24 3.18
N ARG A 39 14.48 7.64 4.06
CA ARG A 39 14.00 6.91 5.25
C ARG A 39 13.24 7.79 6.25
N LYS A 40 13.43 9.12 6.24
CA LYS A 40 12.62 10.05 7.06
C LYS A 40 11.20 10.20 6.53
N ARG A 41 10.95 9.88 5.25
CA ARG A 41 9.62 9.94 4.63
C ARG A 41 8.82 8.69 5.01
N LYS A 42 7.62 8.86 5.57
CA LYS A 42 6.81 7.74 6.05
C LYS A 42 6.37 6.79 4.93
N TYR A 43 6.04 7.31 3.75
CA TYR A 43 5.70 6.47 2.60
C TYR A 43 6.86 5.57 2.14
N TYR A 44 8.12 6.01 2.32
CA TYR A 44 9.29 5.23 1.94
C TYR A 44 9.63 4.19 3.01
N SER A 45 9.72 4.62 4.28
CA SER A 45 10.06 3.72 5.40
C SER A 45 9.02 2.62 5.65
N LYS A 46 7.74 2.90 5.38
CA LYS A 46 6.66 1.89 5.52
C LYS A 46 6.35 1.13 4.24
N LEU A 47 6.99 1.46 3.10
CA LEU A 47 6.74 0.83 1.80
C LEU A 47 6.64 -0.71 1.82
N PRO A 48 7.46 -1.45 2.61
CA PRO A 48 7.33 -2.91 2.70
C PRO A 48 5.92 -3.40 3.05
N ILE A 49 5.22 -2.70 3.95
CA ILE A 49 3.84 -3.05 4.36
C ILE A 49 2.88 -2.96 3.16
N LEU A 50 3.03 -1.90 2.36
CA LEU A 50 2.18 -1.67 1.20
C LEU A 50 2.45 -2.69 0.09
N LYS A 51 3.73 -3.04 -0.13
CA LYS A 51 4.13 -4.06 -1.10
C LYS A 51 3.62 -5.44 -0.71
N GLU A 52 3.81 -5.84 0.54
CA GLU A 52 3.33 -7.12 1.05
C GLU A 52 1.82 -7.24 0.90
N TYR A 53 1.06 -6.18 1.20
CA TYR A 53 -0.39 -6.20 0.99
C TYR A 53 -0.78 -6.37 -0.48
N MET A 54 -0.08 -5.69 -1.41
CA MET A 54 -0.31 -5.87 -2.85
C MET A 54 0.01 -7.29 -3.31
N GLU A 55 1.07 -7.91 -2.77
CA GLU A 55 1.42 -9.31 -3.04
C GLU A 55 0.34 -10.26 -2.51
N MET A 56 -0.16 -10.05 -1.29
CA MET A 56 -1.27 -10.82 -0.72
C MET A 56 -2.53 -10.73 -1.58
N LEU A 57 -2.89 -9.53 -2.08
CA LEU A 57 -4.03 -9.34 -2.98
C LEU A 57 -3.84 -10.09 -4.30
N ASN A 58 -2.65 -10.02 -4.90
CA ASN A 58 -2.32 -10.73 -6.14
C ASN A 58 -2.37 -12.26 -5.95
N TYR A 59 -1.81 -12.75 -4.85
CA TYR A 59 -1.84 -14.17 -4.50
C TYR A 59 -3.26 -14.66 -4.23
N GLY A 60 -4.06 -13.87 -3.51
CA GLY A 60 -5.47 -14.16 -3.25
C GLY A 60 -6.30 -14.24 -4.54
N GLU A 61 -6.08 -13.32 -5.48
CA GLU A 61 -6.75 -13.33 -6.78
C GLU A 61 -6.35 -14.55 -7.61
N TYR A 62 -5.05 -14.83 -7.70
CA TYR A 62 -4.52 -16.00 -8.40
C TYR A 62 -5.11 -17.29 -7.81
N SER A 63 -5.11 -17.43 -6.49
CA SER A 63 -5.64 -18.60 -5.78
C SER A 63 -7.14 -18.76 -6.01
N ALA A 64 -7.91 -17.66 -5.94
CA ALA A 64 -9.35 -17.68 -6.16
C ALA A 64 -9.74 -18.09 -7.59
N ARG A 65 -8.96 -17.66 -8.59
CA ARG A 65 -9.18 -18.00 -10.02
C ARG A 65 -8.72 -19.41 -10.38
N ASN A 66 -7.67 -19.92 -9.73
CA ASN A 66 -7.05 -21.22 -10.05
C ASN A 66 -7.45 -22.36 -9.10
N LYS A 67 -8.62 -22.25 -8.45
CA LYS A 67 -9.10 -23.15 -7.38
C LYS A 67 -9.30 -24.64 -7.75
N LYS A 68 -8.95 -25.08 -8.96
CA LYS A 68 -8.97 -26.49 -9.38
C LYS A 68 -8.13 -27.41 -8.47
N PHE A 69 -7.20 -26.86 -7.69
CA PHE A 69 -6.27 -27.64 -6.86
C PHE A 69 -6.57 -27.70 -5.35
N SER A 70 -7.68 -27.14 -4.85
CA SER A 70 -7.86 -27.04 -3.39
C SER A 70 -9.32 -27.15 -2.94
N PHE A 71 -9.90 -28.35 -3.07
CA PHE A 71 -11.26 -28.66 -2.58
C PHE A 71 -11.36 -28.87 -1.05
N PHE A 72 -10.23 -28.91 -0.32
CA PHE A 72 -10.21 -29.26 1.11
C PHE A 72 -9.70 -28.17 2.05
N LYS A 73 -9.34 -26.98 1.55
CA LYS A 73 -8.90 -25.86 2.42
C LYS A 73 -10.01 -24.84 2.62
N LYS A 74 -10.23 -24.45 3.88
CA LYS A 74 -11.05 -23.30 4.24
C LYS A 74 -10.47 -22.05 3.58
N ASP A 75 -11.31 -21.26 2.91
CA ASP A 75 -10.89 -20.04 2.22
C ASP A 75 -10.88 -18.88 3.22
N ASP A 76 -9.76 -18.72 3.93
CA ASP A 76 -9.56 -17.66 4.91
C ASP A 76 -8.94 -16.39 4.28
N THR A 77 -8.94 -16.28 2.94
CA THR A 77 -8.29 -15.18 2.20
C THR A 77 -8.79 -13.81 2.63
N ILE A 78 -10.11 -13.62 2.73
CA ILE A 78 -10.70 -12.35 3.14
C ILE A 78 -10.27 -12.00 4.56
N LEU A 79 -10.33 -12.97 5.47
CA LEU A 79 -9.95 -12.78 6.87
C LEU A 79 -8.49 -12.37 6.99
N ASN A 80 -7.58 -13.07 6.31
CA ASN A 80 -6.15 -12.74 6.32
C ASN A 80 -5.87 -11.33 5.76
N LEU A 81 -6.54 -10.93 4.68
CA LEU A 81 -6.41 -9.60 4.10
C LEU A 81 -6.94 -8.51 5.05
N THR A 82 -8.13 -8.74 5.64
CA THR A 82 -8.74 -7.83 6.61
C THR A 82 -7.86 -7.68 7.85
N ASP A 83 -7.37 -8.77 8.41
CA ASP A 83 -6.52 -8.78 9.60
C ASP A 83 -5.19 -8.07 9.34
N TYR A 84 -4.55 -8.34 8.18
CA TYR A 84 -3.31 -7.64 7.82
C TYR A 84 -3.52 -6.12 7.71
N LYS A 85 -4.60 -5.70 7.03
CA LYS A 85 -4.93 -4.28 6.87
C LYS A 85 -5.24 -3.63 8.21
N GLN A 86 -5.98 -4.32 9.07
CA GLN A 86 -6.34 -3.83 10.40
C GLN A 86 -5.12 -3.69 11.32
N ASN A 87 -4.24 -4.70 11.32
CA ASN A 87 -2.99 -4.68 12.11
C ASN A 87 -2.04 -3.57 11.65
N ASN A 88 -2.17 -3.12 10.40
CA ASN A 88 -1.36 -2.06 9.80
C ASN A 88 -2.15 -0.77 9.52
N LEU A 89 -3.30 -0.56 10.16
CA LEU A 89 -4.24 0.51 9.83
C LEU A 89 -3.59 1.91 9.83
N GLU A 90 -2.70 2.18 10.79
CA GLU A 90 -1.97 3.44 10.85
C GLU A 90 -1.09 3.67 9.60
N ALA A 91 -0.44 2.61 9.10
CA ALA A 91 0.36 2.68 7.87
C ALA A 91 -0.53 2.99 6.66
N PHE A 92 -1.66 2.29 6.53
CA PHE A 92 -2.61 2.52 5.44
C PHE A 92 -3.20 3.93 5.45
N ASN A 93 -3.55 4.46 6.61
CA ASN A 93 -3.99 5.84 6.76
C ASN A 93 -2.89 6.82 6.34
N GLN A 94 -1.65 6.57 6.76
CA GLN A 94 -0.51 7.38 6.35
C GLN A 94 -0.32 7.33 4.83
N PHE A 95 -0.37 6.17 4.18
CA PHE A 95 -0.23 6.08 2.72
C PHE A 95 -1.30 6.88 1.98
N SER A 96 -2.56 6.78 2.41
CA SER A 96 -3.68 7.56 1.86
C SER A 96 -3.48 9.07 2.01
N ASN A 97 -2.87 9.50 3.12
CA ASN A 97 -2.53 10.91 3.33
C ASN A 97 -1.31 11.34 2.49
N CYS A 98 -0.29 10.48 2.39
CA CYS A 98 0.90 10.76 1.59
C CYS A 98 0.53 10.93 0.11
N SER A 99 -0.35 10.07 -0.43
CA SER A 99 -0.73 10.11 -1.84
C SER A 99 -1.48 11.39 -2.24
N LYS A 100 -2.07 12.09 -1.26
CA LYS A 100 -2.77 13.36 -1.46
C LYS A 100 -1.91 14.59 -1.16
N CYS A 101 -0.68 14.39 -0.69
CA CYS A 101 0.20 15.49 -0.32
C CYS A 101 0.82 16.15 -1.57
N SER A 102 0.77 17.47 -1.64
CA SER A 102 1.39 18.26 -2.73
C SER A 102 2.92 18.15 -2.76
N CYS A 103 3.55 17.89 -1.63
CA CYS A 103 5.00 17.70 -1.50
C CYS A 103 5.47 16.25 -1.76
N LEU A 104 4.59 15.32 -2.16
CA LEU A 104 4.93 13.89 -2.28
C LEU A 104 6.17 13.65 -3.17
N ASN A 105 6.23 14.36 -4.30
CA ASN A 105 7.29 14.27 -5.31
C ASN A 105 8.36 15.37 -5.17
N CYS A 106 8.33 16.15 -4.08
CA CYS A 106 9.32 17.20 -3.90
C CYS A 106 10.67 16.60 -3.46
N ILE A 107 11.75 17.03 -4.10
CA ILE A 107 13.12 16.74 -3.64
C ILE A 107 13.42 17.59 -2.40
N LYS A 108 13.04 18.87 -2.41
CA LYS A 108 13.19 19.77 -1.26
C LYS A 108 12.33 19.31 -0.09
N GLU A 109 12.87 19.47 1.12
CA GLU A 109 12.11 19.23 2.34
C GLU A 109 10.86 20.11 2.37
N CYS A 110 9.70 19.50 2.60
CA CYS A 110 8.45 20.23 2.66
C CYS A 110 8.47 21.14 3.90
N LYS A 111 8.16 22.43 3.71
CA LYS A 111 8.06 23.39 4.82
C LYS A 111 7.04 22.95 5.88
N PHE A 112 6.05 22.16 5.45
CA PHE A 112 5.09 21.50 6.32
C PHE A 112 5.54 20.05 6.59
N LYS A 113 6.01 19.79 7.81
CA LYS A 113 6.39 18.43 8.27
C LYS A 113 5.23 17.42 8.18
N SER A 114 3.99 17.88 7.99
CA SER A 114 2.78 17.06 7.82
C SER A 114 2.93 16.07 6.66
N CYS A 115 3.52 16.50 5.54
CA CYS A 115 3.73 15.65 4.37
C CYS A 115 4.80 14.57 4.58
N SER A 116 5.93 14.90 5.24
CA SER A 116 6.96 13.90 5.58
C SER A 116 6.44 12.86 6.58
N GLY A 117 5.57 13.29 7.50
CA GLY A 117 4.92 12.43 8.50
C GLY A 117 3.59 11.81 8.06
N CYS A 118 3.10 12.18 6.88
CA CYS A 118 1.76 11.84 6.36
C CYS A 118 0.62 11.99 7.38
N ARG A 119 0.69 13.08 8.16
CA ARG A 119 -0.38 13.50 9.07
C ARG A 119 -1.42 14.27 8.28
N PHE A 120 -2.68 14.25 8.74
CA PHE A 120 -3.73 15.10 8.17
C PHE A 120 -3.23 16.56 8.09
N ASN A 121 -3.45 17.20 6.93
CA ASN A 121 -3.56 18.65 6.87
C ASN A 121 -4.96 19.04 7.29
#